data_AF-A0A671LME3-F1
#
_entry.id   AF-A0A671LME3-F1
#
_cell.length_a   1.000
_cell.length_b   1.000
_cell.length_c   1.000
_cell.angle_alpha   90.00
_cell.angle_beta   90.00
_cell.angle_gamma   90.00
#
_symmetry.space_group_name_H-M   'P 1'
#
loop_
_entity.id
_entity.type
_entity.pdbx_description
1 polymer ?
#
loop_
_entity_poly.entity_id
_entity_poly.type
_entity_poly.pdbx_seq_one_letter_code
_entity_poly.pdbx_strand_id
1 'polypeptide(L)'
;TIRWQQQRRKNGTEKEDKVKEKINKRGIWNVVKSSMAIRGHAFALFLGSQRSWMRPALDTAAAVKFQEACAQHVFDPIHILPRGSYLMNCGSPKEDVFSKSQAMLVDELKTLQCTGKCAIVLMLSGKFSWFSELGSIIDRVRDKTRVGVCLDTCHAFAAGMVLRHFTAWRTYCFFTAFREIVNEPRLDNIPLILDTPGFEFAEQIELLYSICEKRRRIKQLLDGSYY
;
A
#
# COMPACT_ATOMS: atom_id res chain seq x y z
N THR A 1 -0.04 -4.27 1.91
CA THR A 1 -1.32 -5.00 1.88
C THR A 1 -1.20 -6.37 2.49
N ILE A 2 -2.08 -6.61 3.45
CA ILE A 2 -2.32 -7.94 3.98
C ILE A 2 -2.82 -8.84 2.85
N ARG A 3 -1.99 -9.77 2.37
CA ARG A 3 -2.42 -10.82 1.44
C ARG A 3 -2.65 -12.11 2.22
N TRP A 4 -3.87 -12.30 2.70
CA TRP A 4 -4.44 -13.62 2.97
C TRP A 4 -4.96 -14.18 1.65
N GLN A 5 -4.19 -15.05 1.01
CA GLN A 5 -4.61 -16.29 0.31
C GLN A 5 -3.63 -16.66 -0.81
N GLN A 6 -2.77 -17.65 -0.54
CA GLN A 6 -2.63 -18.84 -1.39
C GLN A 6 -1.86 -19.95 -0.65
N GLN A 7 -2.56 -20.70 0.18
CA GLN A 7 -2.29 -22.12 0.33
C GLN A 7 -3.63 -22.83 0.49
N ARG A 8 -4.09 -23.46 -0.60
CA ARG A 8 -5.13 -24.47 -0.53
C ARG A 8 -4.60 -25.61 0.36
N ARG A 9 -4.99 -25.62 1.62
CA ARG A 9 -5.12 -26.86 2.37
C ARG A 9 -6.61 -27.13 2.53
N LYS A 10 -7.02 -28.27 1.98
CA LYS A 10 -8.33 -28.88 2.17
C LYS A 10 -8.58 -28.94 3.67
N ASN A 11 -9.55 -28.19 4.16
CA ASN A 11 -10.48 -28.49 5.25
C ASN A 11 -11.14 -27.18 5.67
N GLY A 12 -12.43 -27.08 5.43
CA GLY A 12 -13.22 -25.89 5.73
C GLY A 12 -13.29 -25.60 7.22
N THR A 13 -13.52 -24.34 7.55
CA THR A 13 -14.42 -23.89 8.63
C THR A 13 -14.53 -22.37 8.59
N GLU A 14 -15.77 -21.90 8.72
CA GLU A 14 -16.39 -20.56 8.81
C GLU A 14 -15.68 -19.40 9.55
N LYS A 15 -14.37 -19.47 9.85
CA LYS A 15 -13.67 -18.44 10.65
C LYS A 15 -13.11 -17.26 9.85
N GLU A 16 -12.79 -17.43 8.56
CA GLU A 16 -12.18 -16.34 7.75
C GLU A 16 -13.18 -15.22 7.37
N ASP A 17 -14.47 -15.51 7.29
CA ASP A 17 -15.49 -14.54 6.88
C ASP A 17 -15.84 -13.54 7.99
N LYS A 18 -15.64 -13.90 9.27
CA LYS A 18 -15.98 -13.04 10.43
C LYS A 18 -15.06 -11.83 10.63
N VAL A 19 -13.91 -11.77 9.94
CA VAL A 19 -12.92 -10.68 10.12
C VAL A 19 -13.01 -9.63 9.00
N LYS A 20 -13.30 -10.04 7.76
CA LYS A 20 -13.37 -9.13 6.60
C LYS A 20 -14.61 -8.22 6.64
N GLU A 21 -15.66 -8.65 7.34
CA GLU A 21 -16.86 -7.85 7.62
C GLU A 21 -16.63 -6.76 8.69
N LYS A 22 -15.55 -6.84 9.48
CA LYS A 22 -15.32 -5.92 10.62
C LYS A 22 -14.76 -4.54 10.24
N ILE A 23 -14.08 -4.37 9.11
CA ILE A 23 -13.54 -3.05 8.71
C ILE A 23 -14.70 -2.12 8.29
N ASN A 24 -15.67 -2.64 7.54
CA ASN A 24 -16.82 -1.85 7.10
C ASN A 24 -17.81 -1.52 8.24
N LYS A 25 -17.87 -2.34 9.29
CA LYS A 25 -18.69 -2.09 10.50
C LYS A 25 -18.03 -1.19 11.54
N ARG A 26 -16.70 -0.97 11.49
CA ARG A 26 -15.97 -0.22 12.54
C ARG A 26 -15.52 1.19 12.11
N GLY A 27 -15.52 1.49 10.81
CA GLY A 27 -15.20 2.83 10.29
C GLY A 27 -13.73 3.02 9.89
N ILE A 28 -13.51 3.83 8.86
CA ILE A 28 -12.21 4.02 8.19
C ILE A 28 -11.12 4.56 9.12
N TRP A 29 -11.45 5.38 10.12
CA TRP A 29 -10.49 5.97 11.07
C TRP A 29 -9.74 4.94 11.94
N ASN A 30 -10.24 3.71 12.08
CA ASN A 30 -9.54 2.70 12.87
C ASN A 30 -8.24 2.24 12.23
N VAL A 31 -8.08 2.39 10.91
CA VAL A 31 -6.82 2.05 10.25
C VAL A 31 -5.66 2.87 10.83
N VAL A 32 -5.91 4.13 11.21
CA VAL A 32 -4.92 5.00 11.83
C VAL A 32 -4.48 4.42 13.17
N LYS A 33 -5.45 4.06 14.01
CA LYS A 33 -5.19 3.43 15.33
C LYS A 33 -4.45 2.10 15.18
N SER A 34 -4.84 1.28 14.22
CA SER A 34 -4.17 0.02 13.92
C SER A 34 -2.73 0.23 13.44
N SER A 35 -2.48 1.23 12.59
CA SER A 35 -1.12 1.59 12.14
C SER A 35 -0.25 2.03 13.31
N MET A 36 -0.80 2.85 14.21
CA MET A 36 -0.09 3.29 15.42
C MET A 36 0.23 2.16 16.39
N ALA A 37 -0.71 1.21 16.57
CA ALA A 37 -0.50 0.06 17.43
C ALA A 37 0.70 -0.81 17.00
N ILE A 38 1.04 -0.79 15.71
CA ILE A 38 2.19 -1.50 15.14
C ILE A 38 3.38 -0.57 14.82
N ARG A 39 3.36 0.68 15.31
CA ARG A 39 4.40 1.70 15.11
C ARG A 39 4.67 2.03 13.63
N GLY A 40 3.68 1.85 12.78
CA GLY A 40 3.74 2.20 11.36
C GLY A 40 3.42 3.68 11.14
N HIS A 41 4.31 4.39 10.43
CA HIS A 41 4.13 5.81 10.07
C HIS A 41 3.57 6.01 8.66
N ALA A 42 3.28 4.93 7.95
CA ALA A 42 2.58 4.91 6.66
C ALA A 42 1.69 3.68 6.59
N PHE A 43 0.54 3.79 5.92
CA PHE A 43 -0.37 2.66 5.75
C PHE A 43 -1.10 2.71 4.42
N ALA A 44 -1.51 1.54 3.95
CA ALA A 44 -2.43 1.41 2.83
C ALA A 44 -3.80 0.91 3.29
N LEU A 45 -4.84 1.34 2.60
CA LEU A 45 -6.23 1.01 2.91
C LEU A 45 -7.06 0.80 1.65
N PHE A 46 -8.11 0.01 1.78
CA PHE A 46 -9.17 -0.04 0.78
C PHE A 46 -10.31 0.86 1.20
N LEU A 47 -10.87 1.61 0.25
CA LEU A 47 -12.02 2.49 0.50
C LEU A 47 -13.36 1.73 0.50
N GLY A 48 -13.35 0.45 0.17
CA GLY A 48 -14.55 -0.37 0.18
C GLY A 48 -14.30 -1.82 -0.20
N SER A 49 -15.39 -2.55 -0.40
CA SER A 49 -15.36 -3.96 -0.79
C SER A 49 -14.62 -4.19 -2.10
N GLN A 50 -13.83 -5.25 -2.14
CA GLN A 50 -13.09 -5.71 -3.31
C GLN A 50 -13.88 -6.71 -4.17
N ARG A 51 -15.14 -6.96 -3.80
CA ARG A 51 -16.05 -7.92 -4.46
C ARG A 51 -17.27 -7.24 -5.08
N SER A 52 -17.41 -5.91 -4.94
CA SER A 52 -18.56 -5.15 -5.42
C SER A 52 -18.14 -3.97 -6.28
N TRP A 53 -18.90 -3.73 -7.35
CA TRP A 53 -18.80 -2.53 -8.18
C TRP A 53 -19.46 -1.31 -7.54
N MET A 54 -20.46 -1.53 -6.69
CA MET A 54 -21.17 -0.48 -5.98
C MET A 54 -20.57 -0.27 -4.60
N ARG A 55 -20.44 1.00 -4.21
CA ARG A 55 -20.01 1.40 -2.88
C ARG A 55 -20.96 2.47 -2.34
N PRO A 56 -21.31 2.42 -1.05
CA PRO A 56 -21.98 3.54 -0.43
C PRO A 56 -21.05 4.74 -0.42
N ALA A 57 -21.62 5.93 -0.61
CA ALA A 57 -20.88 7.17 -0.43
C ALA A 57 -20.27 7.22 0.98
N LEU A 58 -19.07 7.77 1.09
CA LEU A 58 -18.45 7.97 2.39
C LEU A 58 -19.29 8.98 3.19
N ASP A 59 -19.74 8.55 4.36
CA ASP A 59 -20.41 9.42 5.32
C ASP A 59 -19.49 10.57 5.75
N THR A 60 -19.99 11.80 5.70
CA THR A 60 -19.23 13.01 6.07
C THR A 60 -18.73 12.92 7.51
N ALA A 61 -19.52 12.37 8.44
CA ALA A 61 -19.07 12.21 9.83
C ALA A 61 -17.94 11.17 9.94
N ALA A 62 -17.95 10.12 9.12
CA ALA A 62 -16.83 9.19 9.02
C ALA A 62 -15.56 9.82 8.43
N ALA A 63 -15.70 10.72 7.45
CA ALA A 63 -14.58 11.47 6.87
C ALA A 63 -13.93 12.42 7.90
N VAL A 64 -14.74 13.15 8.68
CA VAL A 64 -14.26 14.02 9.76
C VAL A 64 -13.49 13.22 10.81
N LYS A 65 -14.04 12.09 11.28
CA LYS A 65 -13.35 11.21 12.23
C LYS A 65 -12.02 10.68 11.70
N PHE A 66 -11.93 10.43 10.39
CA PHE A 66 -10.68 10.02 9.75
C PHE A 66 -9.64 11.13 9.77
N GLN A 67 -10.04 12.35 9.41
CA GLN A 67 -9.18 13.54 9.45
C GLN A 67 -8.68 13.83 10.86
N GLU A 68 -9.58 13.80 11.85
CA GLU A 68 -9.25 13.99 13.26
C GLU A 68 -8.25 12.94 13.74
N ALA A 69 -8.46 11.67 13.41
CA ALA A 69 -7.53 10.60 13.77
C ALA A 69 -6.15 10.80 13.12
N CYS A 70 -6.10 11.21 11.86
CA CYS A 70 -4.83 11.49 11.17
C CYS A 70 -4.10 12.69 11.82
N ALA A 71 -4.83 13.76 12.15
CA ALA A 71 -4.27 14.94 12.80
C ALA A 71 -3.73 14.63 14.20
N GLN A 72 -4.49 13.87 15.00
CA GLN A 72 -4.07 13.46 16.36
C GLN A 72 -2.77 12.65 16.36
N HIS A 73 -2.53 11.86 15.32
CA HIS A 73 -1.36 10.98 15.19
C HIS A 73 -0.31 11.51 14.21
N VAL A 74 -0.44 12.76 13.74
CA VAL A 74 0.51 13.44 12.84
C VAL A 74 0.80 12.62 11.57
N PHE A 75 -0.24 12.00 11.00
CA PHE A 75 -0.11 11.36 9.69
C PHE A 75 -0.16 12.40 8.59
N ASP A 76 0.97 12.56 7.89
CA ASP A 76 0.99 13.31 6.64
C ASP A 76 0.17 12.55 5.59
N PRO A 77 -0.75 13.21 4.86
CA PRO A 77 -1.51 12.59 3.79
C PRO A 77 -0.68 11.89 2.70
N ILE A 78 0.59 12.28 2.51
CA ILE A 78 1.51 11.59 1.60
C ILE A 78 1.81 10.14 2.05
N HIS A 79 1.68 9.84 3.35
CA HIS A 79 1.94 8.52 3.92
C HIS A 79 0.69 7.61 3.97
N ILE A 80 -0.43 8.10 3.47
CA ILE A 80 -1.70 7.36 3.39
C ILE A 80 -1.91 6.94 1.94
N LEU A 81 -1.89 5.63 1.69
CA LEU A 81 -1.94 5.05 0.34
C LEU A 81 -3.24 4.27 0.11
N PRO A 82 -4.32 4.91 -0.35
CA PRO A 82 -5.52 4.23 -0.81
C PRO A 82 -5.17 3.31 -1.97
N ARG A 83 -5.58 2.05 -1.86
CA ARG A 83 -5.43 1.04 -2.90
C ARG A 83 -6.74 0.90 -3.66
N GLY A 84 -6.65 1.01 -4.99
CA GLY A 84 -7.79 0.80 -5.87
C GLY A 84 -8.35 -0.62 -5.82
N SER A 85 -9.61 -0.77 -6.24
CA SER A 85 -10.31 -2.05 -6.28
C SER A 85 -9.63 -3.09 -7.17
N TYR A 86 -9.57 -4.35 -6.74
CA TYR A 86 -9.12 -5.47 -7.59
C TYR A 86 -10.00 -5.73 -8.80
N LEU A 87 -11.27 -5.29 -8.77
CA LEU A 87 -12.18 -5.42 -9.91
C LEU A 87 -11.82 -4.44 -11.03
N MET A 88 -11.15 -3.34 -10.69
CA MET A 88 -10.89 -2.25 -11.59
C MET A 88 -9.79 -2.61 -12.59
N ASN A 89 -10.09 -2.42 -13.87
CA ASN A 89 -9.16 -2.50 -14.98
C ASN A 89 -9.51 -1.41 -16.00
N CYS A 90 -8.88 -0.24 -15.83
CA CYS A 90 -9.04 0.91 -16.74
C CYS A 90 -8.39 0.71 -18.12
N GLY A 91 -7.75 -0.44 -18.38
CA GLY A 91 -7.26 -0.84 -19.69
C GLY A 91 -7.99 -2.07 -20.26
N SER A 92 -9.15 -2.43 -19.69
CA SER A 92 -9.90 -3.60 -20.15
C SER A 92 -10.40 -3.41 -21.59
N PRO A 93 -10.25 -4.40 -22.47
CA PRO A 93 -10.86 -4.37 -23.81
C PRO A 93 -12.37 -4.66 -23.75
N LYS A 94 -12.88 -5.15 -22.61
CA LYS A 94 -14.31 -5.34 -22.39
C LYS A 94 -14.93 -4.03 -21.93
N GLU A 95 -15.85 -3.51 -22.73
CA GLU A 95 -16.50 -2.21 -22.52
C GLU A 95 -17.18 -2.11 -21.16
N ASP A 96 -17.85 -3.18 -20.71
CA ASP A 96 -18.54 -3.19 -19.42
C ASP A 96 -17.58 -3.03 -18.23
N VAL A 97 -16.43 -3.73 -18.28
CA VAL A 97 -15.39 -3.63 -17.26
C VAL A 97 -14.69 -2.28 -17.35
N PHE A 98 -14.43 -1.78 -18.55
CA PHE A 98 -13.80 -0.47 -18.77
C PHE A 98 -14.65 0.66 -18.19
N SER A 99 -15.91 0.76 -18.61
CA SER A 99 -16.86 1.77 -18.15
C SER A 99 -17.08 1.71 -16.63
N LYS A 100 -17.25 0.52 -16.05
CA LYS A 100 -17.38 0.36 -14.59
C LYS A 100 -16.09 0.74 -13.85
N SER A 101 -14.93 0.46 -14.44
CA SER A 101 -13.62 0.80 -13.86
C SER A 101 -13.40 2.31 -13.81
N GLN A 102 -13.74 3.02 -14.89
CA GLN A 102 -13.66 4.49 -14.92
C GLN A 102 -14.61 5.13 -13.90
N ALA A 103 -15.86 4.65 -13.83
CA ALA A 103 -16.83 5.14 -12.86
C ALA A 103 -16.35 4.94 -11.42
N MET A 104 -15.84 3.74 -11.10
CA MET A 104 -15.28 3.44 -9.78
C MET A 104 -14.04 4.27 -9.44
N LEU A 105 -13.15 4.48 -10.41
CA LEU A 105 -11.97 5.34 -10.23
C LEU A 105 -12.38 6.76 -9.83
N VAL A 106 -13.35 7.34 -10.53
CA VAL A 106 -13.86 8.68 -10.23
C VAL A 106 -14.51 8.72 -8.85
N ASP A 107 -15.24 7.68 -8.46
CA ASP A 107 -15.86 7.56 -7.14
C ASP A 107 -14.83 7.46 -6.00
N GLU A 108 -13.77 6.66 -6.19
CA GLU A 108 -12.65 6.57 -5.25
C GLU A 108 -11.92 7.92 -5.11
N LEU A 109 -11.67 8.61 -6.23
CA LEU A 109 -11.06 9.95 -6.24
C LEU A 109 -11.91 10.99 -5.48
N LYS A 110 -13.23 10.99 -5.71
CA LYS A 110 -14.17 11.88 -5.01
C LYS A 110 -14.19 11.61 -3.51
N THR A 111 -14.25 10.33 -3.13
CA THR A 111 -14.22 9.91 -1.73
C THR A 111 -12.97 10.41 -1.01
N LEU A 112 -11.81 10.33 -1.68
CA LEU A 112 -10.54 10.76 -1.12
C LEU A 112 -10.39 12.27 -1.01
N GLN A 113 -11.01 13.01 -1.93
CA GLN A 113 -11.09 14.45 -1.81
C GLN A 113 -11.82 14.85 -0.51
N CYS A 114 -12.83 14.09 -0.10
CA CYS A 114 -13.56 14.33 1.16
C CYS A 114 -12.72 13.98 2.40
N THR A 115 -11.75 13.06 2.33
CA THR A 115 -10.92 12.65 3.47
C THR A 115 -9.70 13.54 3.72
N GLY A 116 -9.43 14.53 2.86
CA GLY A 116 -8.18 15.32 2.86
C GLY A 116 -7.13 14.70 1.95
N LYS A 117 -6.24 15.55 1.40
CA LYS A 117 -5.33 15.31 0.24
C LYS A 117 -4.47 14.02 0.33
N CYS A 118 -5.00 12.82 0.13
CA CYS A 118 -4.20 11.59 0.12
C CYS A 118 -3.52 11.36 -1.24
N ALA A 119 -2.33 10.74 -1.24
CA ALA A 119 -1.68 10.25 -2.45
C ALA A 119 -2.33 8.92 -2.88
N ILE A 120 -2.85 8.84 -4.12
CA ILE A 120 -3.55 7.64 -4.61
C ILE A 120 -2.58 6.68 -5.26
N VAL A 121 -2.61 5.42 -4.82
CA VAL A 121 -1.99 4.32 -5.56
C VAL A 121 -3.07 3.65 -6.39
N LEU A 122 -3.14 4.04 -7.67
CA LEU A 122 -3.83 3.23 -8.65
C LEU A 122 -2.96 2.05 -9.03
N MET A 123 -3.27 0.89 -8.48
CA MET A 123 -2.80 -0.36 -9.07
C MET A 123 -3.61 -0.55 -10.36
N LEU A 124 -3.04 -0.13 -11.50
CA LEU A 124 -3.57 -0.57 -12.78
C LEU A 124 -3.34 -2.08 -12.84
N SER A 125 -4.42 -2.84 -12.69
CA SER A 125 -4.45 -4.29 -12.88
C SER A 125 -4.22 -4.63 -14.36
N GLY A 126 -3.03 -4.34 -14.86
CA GLY A 126 -2.52 -4.77 -16.16
C GLY A 126 -1.27 -5.59 -15.92
N LYS A 127 -1.04 -6.61 -16.76
CA LYS A 127 0.26 -7.28 -16.83
C LYS A 127 1.25 -6.32 -17.48
N PHE A 128 1.66 -5.27 -16.77
CA PHE A 128 2.74 -4.42 -17.23
C PHE A 128 4.03 -5.15 -16.96
N SER A 129 4.67 -5.58 -18.04
CA SER A 129 5.87 -6.41 -17.99
C SER A 129 7.13 -5.55 -17.89
N TRP A 130 7.06 -4.26 -18.28
CA TRP A 130 8.24 -3.39 -18.37
C TRP A 130 7.95 -1.91 -18.09
N PHE A 131 8.97 -1.18 -17.63
CA PHE A 131 8.90 0.27 -17.37
C PHE A 131 8.50 1.11 -18.59
N SER A 132 8.77 0.63 -19.80
CA SER A 132 8.42 1.32 -21.05
C SER A 132 6.91 1.47 -21.25
N GLU A 133 6.13 0.48 -20.80
CA GLU A 133 4.67 0.51 -20.87
C GLU A 133 4.11 1.55 -19.90
N LEU A 134 4.69 1.65 -18.70
CA LEU A 134 4.34 2.69 -17.72
C LEU A 134 4.68 4.09 -18.25
N GLY A 135 5.87 4.26 -18.85
CA GLY A 135 6.27 5.51 -19.50
C GLY A 135 5.28 5.94 -20.58
N SER A 136 4.89 5.00 -21.45
CA SER A 136 3.90 5.26 -22.52
C SER A 136 2.54 5.70 -22.00
N ILE A 137 2.11 5.21 -20.82
CA ILE A 137 0.87 5.65 -20.17
C ILE A 137 1.04 7.05 -19.62
N ILE A 138 2.11 7.30 -18.85
CA ILE A 138 2.39 8.61 -18.24
C ILE A 138 2.53 9.71 -19.30
N ASP A 139 3.15 9.41 -20.43
CA ASP A 139 3.30 10.34 -21.55
C ASP A 139 1.95 10.84 -22.07
N ARG A 140 0.94 9.97 -22.08
CA ARG A 140 -0.44 10.27 -22.50
C ARG A 140 -1.27 10.97 -21.42
N VAL A 141 -0.83 10.98 -20.17
CA VAL A 141 -1.49 11.75 -19.11
C VAL A 141 -1.25 13.24 -19.35
N ARG A 142 -2.34 14.00 -19.44
CA ARG A 142 -2.32 15.46 -19.68
C ARG A 142 -1.61 16.21 -18.56
N ASP A 143 -1.97 15.90 -17.31
CA ASP A 143 -1.41 16.52 -16.12
C ASP A 143 -0.54 15.52 -15.36
N LYS A 144 0.77 15.60 -15.62
CA LYS A 144 1.75 14.68 -15.05
C LYS A 144 2.04 14.94 -13.57
N THR A 145 1.59 16.07 -13.01
CA THR A 145 1.80 16.39 -11.58
C THR A 145 0.92 15.55 -10.64
N ARG A 146 -0.11 14.90 -11.18
CA ARG A 146 -1.09 14.10 -10.43
C ARG A 146 -0.96 12.59 -10.66
N VAL A 147 0.10 12.14 -11.33
CA VAL A 147 0.36 10.72 -11.57
C VAL A 147 1.71 10.33 -10.97
N GLY A 148 1.73 9.18 -10.31
CA GLY A 148 2.94 8.58 -9.76
C GLY A 148 2.95 7.07 -10.03
N VAL A 149 4.04 6.42 -9.63
CA VAL A 149 4.22 4.96 -9.78
C VAL A 149 4.47 4.37 -8.40
N CYS A 150 3.81 3.24 -8.12
CA CYS A 150 4.13 2.38 -6.98
C CYS A 150 5.04 1.25 -7.47
N LEU A 151 6.23 1.14 -6.90
CA LEU A 151 7.15 0.04 -7.19
C LEU A 151 6.94 -1.08 -6.17
N ASP A 152 6.41 -2.21 -6.62
CA ASP A 152 6.26 -3.41 -5.81
C ASP A 152 7.44 -4.36 -6.05
N THR A 153 8.21 -4.64 -5.00
CA THR A 153 9.43 -5.46 -5.08
C THR A 153 9.17 -6.91 -5.48
N CYS A 154 8.02 -7.47 -5.10
CA CYS A 154 7.59 -8.82 -5.48
C CYS A 154 7.24 -8.86 -6.98
N HIS A 155 6.52 -7.86 -7.47
CA HIS A 155 6.20 -7.74 -8.90
C HIS A 155 7.45 -7.47 -9.74
N ALA A 156 8.35 -6.59 -9.29
CA ALA A 156 9.62 -6.33 -9.97
C ALA A 156 10.49 -7.59 -10.07
N PHE A 157 10.54 -8.40 -9.00
CA PHE A 157 11.22 -9.68 -9.03
C PHE A 157 10.56 -10.66 -10.01
N ALA A 158 9.23 -10.81 -9.94
CA ALA A 158 8.48 -11.71 -10.83
C ALA A 158 8.61 -11.30 -12.32
N ALA A 159 8.75 -10.01 -12.61
CA ALA A 159 9.01 -9.47 -13.94
C ALA A 159 10.47 -9.66 -14.40
N GLY A 160 11.37 -10.13 -13.52
CA GLY A 160 12.78 -10.36 -13.84
C GLY A 160 13.65 -9.10 -13.83
N MET A 161 13.17 -8.01 -13.23
CA MET A 161 13.88 -6.73 -13.15
C MET A 161 15.03 -6.74 -12.14
N VAL A 162 14.98 -7.66 -11.18
CA VAL A 162 16.08 -7.91 -10.25
C VAL A 162 16.99 -8.98 -10.87
N LEU A 163 18.23 -8.61 -11.20
CA LEU A 163 19.18 -9.46 -11.91
C LEU A 163 19.32 -10.85 -11.26
N ARG A 164 19.23 -11.87 -12.10
CA ARG A 164 19.27 -13.31 -11.78
C ARG A 164 20.67 -13.80 -11.35
N HIS A 165 21.30 -13.16 -10.37
CA HIS A 165 22.49 -13.73 -9.71
C HIS A 165 22.16 -14.55 -8.45
N PHE A 166 20.87 -14.69 -8.12
CA PHE A 166 20.42 -15.42 -6.93
C PHE A 166 19.45 -16.51 -7.34
N THR A 167 19.97 -17.68 -7.70
CA THR A 167 19.22 -18.90 -8.01
C THR A 167 18.51 -19.51 -6.78
N ALA A 168 18.55 -18.85 -5.63
CA ALA A 168 17.71 -19.14 -4.50
C ALA A 168 17.40 -17.85 -3.74
N TRP A 169 16.11 -17.56 -3.53
CA TRP A 169 15.65 -16.67 -2.46
C TRP A 169 15.99 -17.30 -1.11
N ARG A 170 17.26 -17.26 -0.72
CA ARG A 170 17.67 -17.52 0.66
C ARG A 170 17.41 -16.24 1.45
N THR A 171 17.00 -16.39 2.71
CA THR A 171 16.71 -15.32 3.67
C THR A 171 17.73 -14.17 3.63
N TYR A 172 19.00 -14.49 3.40
CA TYR A 172 20.11 -13.53 3.28
C TYR A 172 19.96 -12.49 2.15
N CYS A 173 19.49 -12.90 0.96
CA CYS A 173 19.34 -11.99 -0.18
C CYS A 173 18.17 -11.00 0.02
N PHE A 174 17.13 -11.44 0.73
CA PHE A 174 16.00 -10.60 1.11
C PHE A 174 16.47 -9.46 2.01
N PHE A 175 17.18 -9.78 3.10
CA PHE A 175 17.65 -8.78 4.05
C PHE A 175 18.55 -7.71 3.43
N THR A 176 19.45 -8.08 2.52
CA THR A 176 20.32 -7.12 1.84
C THR A 176 19.52 -6.15 0.97
N ALA A 177 18.58 -6.67 0.15
CA ALA A 177 17.75 -5.82 -0.70
C ALA A 177 16.88 -4.84 0.10
N PHE A 178 16.23 -5.30 1.18
CA PHE A 178 15.45 -4.41 2.05
C PHE A 178 16.34 -3.39 2.76
N ARG A 179 17.55 -3.77 3.19
CA ARG A 179 18.51 -2.83 3.79
C ARG A 179 18.90 -1.75 2.80
N GLU A 180 19.18 -2.08 1.55
CA GLU A 180 19.48 -1.10 0.50
C GLU A 180 18.28 -0.16 0.28
N ILE A 181 17.07 -0.71 0.13
CA ILE A 181 15.84 0.07 -0.11
C ILE A 181 15.57 1.05 1.04
N VAL A 182 15.60 0.61 2.31
CA VAL A 182 15.28 1.51 3.44
C VAL A 182 16.36 2.55 3.72
N ASN A 183 17.54 2.42 3.13
CA ASN A 183 18.65 3.37 3.29
C ASN A 183 18.91 4.21 2.04
N GLU A 184 18.28 3.91 0.89
CA GLU A 184 18.39 4.66 -0.36
C GLU A 184 17.88 6.10 -0.19
N PRO A 185 18.75 7.13 -0.30
CA PRO A 185 18.36 8.53 -0.11
C PRO A 185 17.25 9.01 -1.05
N ARG A 186 17.17 8.47 -2.28
CA ARG A 186 16.11 8.83 -3.24
C ARG A 186 14.71 8.39 -2.80
N LEU A 187 14.62 7.46 -1.85
CA LEU A 187 13.35 6.97 -1.29
C LEU A 187 12.99 7.66 0.02
N ASP A 188 13.78 8.65 0.46
CA ASP A 188 13.42 9.45 1.64
C ASP A 188 12.10 10.19 1.42
N ASN A 189 11.23 10.15 2.43
CA ASN A 189 9.87 10.70 2.42
C ASN A 189 8.91 10.02 1.42
N ILE A 190 9.31 8.87 0.85
CA ILE A 190 8.40 8.01 0.09
C ILE A 190 7.86 6.93 1.05
N PRO A 191 6.54 6.74 1.13
CA PRO A 191 5.96 5.73 2.01
C PRO A 191 6.29 4.31 1.52
N LEU A 192 6.91 3.53 2.41
CA LEU A 192 7.18 2.11 2.20
C LEU A 192 6.08 1.27 2.86
N ILE A 193 5.27 0.60 2.05
CA ILE A 193 4.12 -0.19 2.51
C ILE A 193 4.42 -1.69 2.45
N LEU A 194 4.27 -2.38 3.58
CA LEU A 194 4.44 -3.84 3.63
C LEU A 194 3.24 -4.60 3.05
N ASP A 195 3.49 -5.49 2.07
CA ASP A 195 2.52 -6.39 1.38
C ASP A 195 2.69 -7.88 1.69
N THR A 196 3.38 -8.19 2.77
CA THR A 196 3.87 -9.55 3.03
C THR A 196 2.80 -10.47 3.61
N PRO A 197 2.70 -11.74 3.15
CA PRO A 197 1.95 -12.76 3.86
C PRO A 197 2.71 -13.30 5.08
N GLY A 198 1.99 -13.91 6.03
CA GLY A 198 2.56 -14.85 7.02
C GLY A 198 2.97 -14.28 8.38
N PHE A 199 3.77 -13.21 8.42
CA PHE A 199 4.32 -12.66 9.68
C PHE A 199 3.47 -11.50 10.24
N GLU A 200 3.57 -11.27 11.54
CA GLU A 200 2.98 -10.09 12.18
C GLU A 200 3.68 -8.81 11.69
N PHE A 201 2.90 -7.80 11.28
CA PHE A 201 3.46 -6.57 10.71
C PHE A 201 4.33 -5.80 11.71
N ALA A 202 4.01 -5.87 13.01
CA ALA A 202 4.78 -5.19 14.05
C ALA A 202 6.25 -5.66 14.08
N GLU A 203 6.48 -6.98 14.00
CA GLU A 203 7.83 -7.55 13.99
C GLU A 203 8.61 -7.15 12.74
N GLN A 204 7.94 -7.14 11.59
CA GLN A 204 8.55 -6.74 10.33
C GLN A 204 8.92 -5.25 10.31
N ILE A 205 8.05 -4.39 10.85
CA ILE A 205 8.29 -2.95 10.98
C ILE A 205 9.50 -2.71 11.90
N GLU A 206 9.55 -3.37 13.05
CA GLU A 206 10.70 -3.26 13.97
C GLU A 206 12.00 -3.74 13.32
N LEU A 207 11.94 -4.83 12.55
CA LEU A 207 13.07 -5.35 11.81
C LEU A 207 13.57 -4.33 10.76
N LEU A 208 12.68 -3.74 9.96
CA LEU A 208 13.04 -2.70 8.99
C LEU A 208 13.64 -1.47 9.66
N TYR A 209 13.07 -1.06 10.80
CA TYR A 209 13.65 0.03 11.59
C TYR A 209 15.02 -0.31 12.15
N SER A 210 15.26 -1.56 12.54
CA SER A 210 16.55 -2.00 13.06
C SER A 210 17.65 -1.94 12.01
N ILE A 211 17.33 -2.07 10.71
CA ILE A 211 18.29 -2.01 9.59
C ILE A 211 18.37 -0.62 8.92
N CYS A 212 17.54 0.33 9.35
CA CYS A 212 17.61 1.73 8.92
C CYS A 212 18.73 2.47 9.66
N GLU A 213 19.80 2.81 8.94
CA GLU A 213 21.03 3.40 9.50
C GLU A 213 20.82 4.85 9.94
N LYS A 214 19.96 5.60 9.24
CA LYS A 214 19.58 6.97 9.60
C LYS A 214 18.97 7.02 11.01
N ARG A 215 18.10 6.06 11.32
CA ARG A 215 17.48 5.92 12.65
C ARG A 215 18.50 5.49 13.72
N ARG A 216 19.42 4.58 13.39
CA ARG A 216 20.51 4.20 14.31
C ARG A 216 21.41 5.38 14.64
N ARG A 217 21.81 6.19 13.66
CA ARG A 217 22.64 7.38 13.89
C ARG A 217 21.94 8.40 14.79
N ILE A 218 20.67 8.70 14.56
CA ILE A 218 19.89 9.59 15.43
C ILE A 218 19.82 9.02 16.86
N LYS A 219 19.58 7.71 16.99
CA LYS A 219 19.56 7.06 18.31
C LYS A 219 20.93 7.12 19.01
N GLN A 220 22.02 6.86 18.31
CA GLN A 220 23.39 6.96 18.85
C GLN A 220 23.74 8.39 19.30
N LEU A 221 23.33 9.40 18.50
CA LEU A 221 23.46 10.82 18.84
C LEU A 221 22.68 11.19 20.10
N LEU A 222 21.45 10.71 20.24
CA LEU A 222 20.60 10.97 21.40
C LEU A 222 21.04 10.21 22.66
N ASP A 223 21.52 8.97 22.49
CA ASP A 223 21.93 8.09 23.58
C ASP A 223 23.40 8.33 24.01
N GLY A 224 24.11 9.27 23.37
CA GLY A 224 25.51 9.60 23.68
C GLY A 224 26.51 8.46 23.42
N SER A 225 26.10 7.41 22.71
CA SER A 225 26.89 6.21 22.46
C SER A 225 27.64 6.33 21.14
N TYR A 226 28.64 7.21 21.11
CA TYR A 226 29.67 7.20 20.08
C TYR A 226 30.78 6.22 20.51
N TYR A 227 30.99 5.18 19.72
CA TYR A 227 32.26 4.43 19.65
C TYR A 227 32.88 4.68 18.28
#